data_AF-A0A2X2YPE4-F1
#
_entry.id   AF-A0A2X2YPE4-F1
#
_cell.length_a   1.000
_cell.length_b   1.000
_cell.length_c   1.000
_cell.angle_alpha   90.00
_cell.angle_beta   90.00
_cell.angle_gamma   90.00
#
_symmetry.space_group_name_H-M   'P 1'
#
loop_
_entity.id
_entity.type
_entity.pdbx_description
1 polymer ?
#
loop_
_entity_poly.entity_id
_entity_poly.type
_entity_poly.pdbx_seq_one_letter_code
_entity_poly.pdbx_strand_id
1 'polypeptide(L)'
;MAMKYSYFHHTECTTEQAERLIADYQSRGVRAKKSLNPDFLTWTVSAKLQECERPARTPRTFRQKGWGVSMANLRKAARGRECQVRIPGVCNGNPETSVLAHIRIAGLCGTGIKPPDLIATIACSSCHDEIDRRTHQVDAEYAKECALEGMARTQVIWLKEGLIKS
;
A
#
# COMPACT_ATOMS: atom_id res chain seq x y z
N MET A 1 11.78 -29.64 17.40
CA MET A 1 10.52 -29.31 18.09
C MET A 1 9.49 -30.38 17.77
N ALA A 2 8.80 -30.92 18.77
CA ALA A 2 7.72 -31.89 18.55
C ALA A 2 6.56 -31.22 17.81
N MET A 3 6.02 -31.89 16.78
CA MET A 3 4.84 -31.39 16.07
C MET A 3 3.62 -31.44 16.98
N LYS A 4 3.06 -30.28 17.32
CA LYS A 4 1.79 -30.16 18.05
C LYS A 4 0.62 -30.29 17.08
N TYR A 5 -0.48 -30.90 17.55
CA TYR A 5 -1.70 -31.05 16.78
C TYR A 5 -2.89 -30.58 17.60
N SER A 6 -3.81 -29.85 17.00
CA SER A 6 -5.08 -29.47 17.60
C SER A 6 -6.25 -29.70 16.65
N TYR A 7 -7.45 -29.62 17.21
CA TYR A 7 -8.67 -29.72 16.41
C TYR A 7 -9.14 -28.31 16.04
N PHE A 8 -9.32 -28.09 14.73
CA PHE A 8 -10.02 -26.93 14.21
C PHE A 8 -11.49 -27.29 14.01
N HIS A 9 -12.39 -26.44 14.50
CA HIS A 9 -13.82 -26.69 14.53
C HIS A 9 -14.57 -25.75 13.58
N HIS A 10 -15.32 -26.33 12.65
CA HIS A 10 -16.35 -25.62 11.89
C HIS A 10 -17.69 -25.89 12.57
N THR A 11 -18.29 -24.88 13.19
CA THR A 11 -19.57 -24.98 13.89
C THR A 11 -20.74 -24.74 12.94
N GLU A 12 -21.95 -25.13 13.34
CA GLU A 12 -23.22 -24.79 12.67
C GLU A 12 -23.29 -25.14 11.17
N CYS A 13 -22.63 -26.22 10.75
CA CYS A 13 -22.63 -26.65 9.35
C CYS A 13 -23.92 -27.42 9.01
N THR A 14 -24.48 -27.18 7.83
CA THR A 14 -25.52 -28.06 7.25
C THR A 14 -24.93 -29.44 6.92
N THR A 15 -25.79 -30.44 6.70
CA THR A 15 -25.35 -31.80 6.32
C THR A 15 -24.46 -31.80 5.09
N GLU A 16 -24.85 -31.08 4.03
CA GLU A 16 -24.07 -30.97 2.79
C GLU A 16 -22.72 -30.29 3.00
N GLN A 17 -22.69 -29.19 3.76
CA GLN A 17 -21.45 -28.50 4.12
C GLN A 17 -20.53 -29.40 4.94
N ALA A 18 -21.08 -30.15 5.90
CA ALA A 18 -20.32 -31.04 6.75
C ALA A 18 -19.68 -32.19 5.96
N GLU A 19 -20.41 -32.77 5.00
CA GLU A 19 -19.91 -33.82 4.11
C GLU A 19 -18.83 -33.30 3.16
N ARG A 20 -19.05 -32.14 2.56
CA ARG A 20 -18.04 -31.48 1.73
C ARG A 20 -16.76 -31.18 2.51
N LEU A 21 -16.88 -30.64 3.72
CA LEU A 21 -15.72 -30.35 4.57
C LEU A 21 -14.95 -31.62 4.93
N ILE A 22 -15.66 -32.70 5.28
CA ILE A 22 -15.02 -33.99 5.56
C ILE A 22 -14.26 -34.50 4.34
N ALA A 23 -14.90 -34.50 3.16
CA ALA A 23 -14.29 -34.96 1.92
C ALA A 23 -13.04 -34.13 1.57
N ASP A 24 -13.12 -32.80 1.69
CA ASP A 24 -12.01 -31.89 1.42
C ASP A 24 -10.83 -32.16 2.36
N TYR A 25 -11.07 -32.33 3.67
CA TYR A 25 -10.00 -32.65 4.62
C TYR A 25 -9.40 -34.03 4.37
N GLN A 26 -10.23 -35.04 4.11
CA GLN A 26 -9.78 -36.39 3.82
C GLN A 26 -8.94 -36.46 2.53
N SER A 27 -9.32 -35.71 1.49
CA SER A 27 -8.54 -35.62 0.24
C SER A 27 -7.12 -35.05 0.46
N ARG A 28 -6.94 -34.24 1.51
CA ARG A 28 -5.66 -33.65 1.92
C ARG A 28 -4.92 -34.52 2.95
N GLY A 29 -5.42 -35.72 3.25
CA GLY A 29 -4.85 -36.62 4.25
C GLY A 29 -5.07 -36.17 5.71
N VAL A 30 -5.99 -35.23 5.95
CA VAL A 30 -6.29 -34.70 7.28
C VAL A 30 -7.42 -35.50 7.92
N ARG A 31 -7.23 -35.93 9.17
CA ARG A 31 -8.26 -36.64 9.94
C ARG A 31 -9.36 -35.65 10.36
N ALA A 32 -10.55 -35.81 9.80
CA ALA A 32 -11.73 -35.02 10.14
C ALA A 32 -12.89 -35.92 10.63
N LYS A 33 -13.73 -35.38 11.52
CA LYS A 33 -14.95 -36.02 12.03
C LYS A 33 -16.08 -35.00 12.12
N LYS A 34 -17.34 -35.42 11.95
CA LYS A 34 -18.53 -34.61 12.27
C LYS A 34 -19.21 -35.09 13.55
N SER A 35 -19.81 -34.18 14.30
CA SER A 35 -20.69 -34.45 15.44
C SER A 35 -21.96 -33.63 15.28
N LEU A 36 -23.12 -34.21 15.58
CA LEU A 36 -24.39 -33.49 15.54
C LEU A 36 -24.48 -32.52 16.72
N ASN A 37 -24.95 -31.31 16.47
CA ASN A 37 -25.11 -30.28 17.49
C ASN A 37 -26.42 -30.49 18.29
N PRO A 38 -26.58 -29.85 19.47
CA PRO A 38 -27.78 -29.98 20.29
C PRO A 38 -29.07 -29.51 19.64
N ASP A 39 -28.98 -28.74 18.55
CA ASP A 39 -30.11 -28.28 17.75
C ASP A 39 -30.67 -29.38 16.82
N PHE A 40 -30.02 -30.54 16.74
CA PHE A 40 -30.35 -31.69 15.87
C PHE A 40 -30.43 -31.37 14.37
N LEU A 41 -30.04 -30.16 13.96
CA LEU A 41 -30.12 -29.67 12.59
C LEU A 41 -28.72 -29.40 12.02
N THR A 42 -27.79 -28.97 12.87
CA THR A 42 -26.46 -28.58 12.43
C THR A 42 -25.39 -29.54 12.93
N TRP A 43 -24.25 -29.52 12.24
CA TRP A 43 -23.09 -30.36 12.52
C TRP A 43 -21.90 -29.50 12.90
N THR A 44 -21.06 -30.01 13.79
CA THR A 44 -19.71 -29.51 14.01
C THR A 44 -18.71 -30.43 13.35
N VAL A 45 -17.91 -29.92 12.41
CA VAL A 45 -16.81 -30.66 11.78
C VAL A 45 -15.50 -30.31 12.47
N SER A 46 -14.83 -31.31 13.03
CA SER A 46 -13.52 -31.16 13.71
C SER A 46 -12.41 -31.80 12.88
N ALA A 47 -11.44 -30.99 12.44
CA ALA A 47 -10.28 -31.45 11.68
C ALA A 47 -9.00 -31.38 12.52
N LYS A 48 -8.25 -32.49 12.60
CA LYS A 48 -6.99 -32.56 13.34
C LYS A 48 -5.85 -31.99 12.50
N LEU A 49 -5.47 -30.75 12.76
CA LEU A 49 -4.44 -30.02 12.02
C LEU A 49 -3.16 -29.90 12.85
N GLN A 50 -2.04 -29.76 12.16
CA GLN A 50 -0.76 -29.44 12.80
C GLN A 50 -0.78 -27.97 13.23
N GLU A 51 -0.45 -27.72 14.50
CA GLU A 51 -0.24 -26.36 14.99
C GLU A 51 1.11 -25.86 14.52
N CYS A 52 1.10 -24.88 13.63
CA CYS A 52 2.27 -24.07 13.36
C CYS A 52 2.26 -22.89 14.34
N GLU A 53 3.12 -22.94 15.37
CA GLU A 53 3.30 -21.88 16.38
C GLU A 53 3.60 -20.52 15.75
N ARG A 54 4.22 -20.54 14.56
CA ARG A 54 4.35 -19.37 13.68
C ARG A 54 3.77 -19.73 12.32
N PRO A 55 2.88 -18.90 11.75
CA PRO A 55 2.43 -19.11 10.38
C PRO A 55 3.64 -19.14 9.44
N ALA A 56 3.56 -19.96 8.39
CA ALA A 56 4.59 -19.98 7.36
C ALA A 56 4.80 -18.54 6.84
N ARG A 57 6.06 -18.11 6.80
CA ARG A 57 6.39 -16.77 6.30
C ARG A 57 5.82 -16.64 4.88
N THR A 58 4.88 -15.72 4.68
CA THR A 58 4.35 -15.43 3.35
C THR A 58 5.54 -15.12 2.43
N PRO A 59 5.76 -15.92 1.36
CA PRO A 59 6.86 -15.66 0.44
C PRO A 59 6.76 -14.24 -0.10
N ARG A 60 7.91 -13.59 -0.35
CA ARG A 60 7.92 -12.19 -0.81
C ARG A 60 7.12 -11.97 -2.10
N THR A 61 6.98 -13.01 -2.91
CA THR A 61 6.17 -13.05 -4.14
C THR A 61 4.66 -12.95 -3.88
N PHE A 62 4.18 -13.50 -2.76
CA PHE A 62 2.77 -13.47 -2.35
C PHE A 62 2.44 -12.34 -1.37
N ARG A 63 3.43 -11.59 -0.88
CA ARG A 63 3.22 -10.30 -0.20
C ARG A 63 2.83 -9.23 -1.22
N GLN A 64 1.59 -9.26 -1.68
CA GLN A 64 1.00 -8.07 -2.30
C GLN A 64 0.90 -6.98 -1.23
N LYS A 65 1.34 -5.74 -1.55
CA LYS A 65 1.17 -4.55 -0.71
C LYS A 65 -0.31 -4.10 -0.59
N GLY A 66 -1.26 -5.02 -0.74
CA GLY A 66 -2.65 -4.73 -1.09
C GLY A 66 -3.69 -5.05 -0.02
N TRP A 67 -3.29 -5.47 1.17
CA TRP A 67 -4.22 -5.63 2.29
C TRP A 67 -4.01 -4.49 3.28
N GLY A 68 -4.61 -3.34 2.95
CA GLY A 68 -4.58 -2.13 3.75
C GLY A 68 -4.23 -0.89 2.93
N VAL A 69 -5.26 -0.19 2.47
CA VAL A 69 -5.25 1.06 1.70
C VAL A 69 -4.90 0.88 0.22
N SER A 70 -5.86 1.23 -0.65
CA SER A 70 -5.62 1.61 -2.04
C SER A 70 -4.74 2.85 -2.09
N MET A 71 -3.46 2.70 -1.76
CA MET A 71 -2.50 3.78 -1.85
C MET A 71 -2.08 3.86 -3.31
N ALA A 72 -2.79 4.67 -4.09
CA ALA A 72 -2.32 5.02 -5.42
C ALA A 72 -0.84 5.38 -5.31
N ASN A 73 0.00 4.75 -6.14
CA ASN A 73 1.42 5.04 -6.12
C ASN A 73 1.60 6.44 -6.70
N LEU A 74 1.55 7.47 -5.84
CA LEU A 74 1.57 8.89 -6.24
C LEU A 74 2.82 9.20 -7.08
N ARG A 75 3.93 8.50 -6.82
CA ARG A 75 5.16 8.62 -7.63
C ARG A 75 4.96 8.14 -9.06
N LYS A 76 4.19 7.07 -9.27
CA LYS A 76 3.82 6.62 -10.63
C LYS A 76 2.77 7.55 -11.24
N ALA A 77 1.78 7.97 -10.45
CA ALA A 77 0.73 8.86 -10.91
C ALA A 77 1.28 10.21 -11.39
N ALA A 78 2.32 10.73 -10.75
CA ALA A 78 2.95 12.02 -11.09
C ALA A 78 3.76 12.01 -12.40
N ARG A 79 4.17 10.85 -12.91
CA ARG A 79 5.00 10.78 -14.12
C ARG A 79 4.20 11.20 -15.35
N GLY A 80 4.82 11.99 -16.23
CA GLY A 80 4.16 12.43 -17.46
C GLY A 80 3.11 13.53 -17.26
N ARG A 81 3.07 14.17 -16.09
CA ARG A 81 2.11 15.24 -15.77
C ARG A 81 2.71 16.62 -15.92
N GLU A 82 1.85 17.62 -16.02
CA GLU A 82 2.27 19.01 -16.07
C GLU A 82 2.96 19.44 -14.76
N CYS A 83 4.09 20.14 -14.89
CA CYS A 83 4.81 20.74 -13.76
C CYS A 83 3.90 21.71 -12.98
N GLN A 84 3.81 21.53 -11.67
CA GLN A 84 3.04 22.39 -10.78
C GLN A 84 3.90 23.45 -10.06
N VAL A 85 5.23 23.32 -10.14
CA VAL A 85 6.20 24.28 -9.57
C VAL A 85 6.32 25.55 -10.43
N ARG A 86 6.48 25.39 -11.76
CA ARG A 86 6.36 26.48 -12.76
C ARG A 86 7.20 27.75 -12.49
N ILE A 87 8.44 27.60 -11.98
CA ILE A 87 9.36 28.73 -11.78
C ILE A 87 9.63 29.41 -13.14
N PRO A 88 9.32 30.71 -13.32
CA PRO A 88 9.56 31.45 -14.56
C PRO A 88 11.05 31.43 -14.94
N GLY A 89 11.34 31.25 -16.23
CA GLY A 89 12.70 31.17 -16.77
C GLY A 89 13.45 29.84 -16.49
N VAL A 90 13.05 29.08 -15.47
CA VAL A 90 13.65 27.77 -15.13
C VAL A 90 12.82 26.60 -15.64
N CYS A 91 11.49 26.72 -15.60
CA CYS A 91 10.59 25.64 -15.98
C CYS A 91 10.71 25.31 -17.47
N ASN A 92 11.05 24.05 -17.78
CA ASN A 92 11.14 23.57 -19.16
C ASN A 92 9.77 23.24 -19.79
N GLY A 93 8.68 23.23 -19.01
CA GLY A 93 7.33 22.93 -19.49
C GLY A 93 7.09 21.51 -20.04
N ASN A 94 8.08 20.62 -20.00
CA ASN A 94 7.97 19.28 -20.59
C ASN A 94 7.43 18.26 -19.57
N PRO A 95 6.17 17.79 -19.72
CA PRO A 95 5.55 16.87 -18.78
C PRO A 95 6.21 15.48 -18.74
N GLU A 96 6.89 15.06 -19.80
CA GLU A 96 7.60 13.77 -19.84
C GLU A 96 8.73 13.69 -18.81
N THR A 97 9.31 14.85 -18.47
CA THR A 97 10.37 14.96 -17.46
C THR A 97 9.82 15.07 -16.03
N SER A 98 8.51 15.19 -15.88
CA SER A 98 7.90 15.43 -14.58
C SER A 98 7.88 14.20 -13.70
N VAL A 99 8.25 14.41 -12.44
CA VAL A 99 8.26 13.39 -11.39
C VAL A 99 7.70 13.97 -10.09
N LEU A 100 7.39 13.09 -9.14
CA LEU A 100 7.03 13.52 -7.78
C LEU A 100 8.31 13.91 -7.02
N ALA A 101 8.54 15.22 -6.88
CA ALA A 101 9.67 15.82 -6.19
C ALA A 101 9.32 16.13 -4.73
N HIS A 102 10.06 15.56 -3.79
CA HIS A 102 9.79 15.70 -2.35
C HIS A 102 10.32 17.04 -1.82
N ILE A 103 9.49 17.77 -1.09
CA ILE A 103 9.89 19.07 -0.54
C ILE A 103 10.71 18.87 0.73
N ARG A 104 11.87 19.52 0.78
CA ARG A 104 12.76 19.51 1.94
C ARG A 104 12.30 20.57 2.95
N ILE A 105 11.58 20.12 3.97
CA ILE A 105 11.12 20.95 5.09
C ILE A 105 11.84 20.49 6.36
N ALA A 106 12.38 21.44 7.12
CA ALA A 106 13.02 21.16 8.40
C ALA A 106 12.07 20.35 9.31
N GLY A 107 12.59 19.28 9.92
CA GLY A 107 11.81 18.34 10.75
C GLY A 107 11.13 17.20 9.98
N LEU A 108 10.99 17.30 8.64
CA LEU A 108 10.42 16.24 7.79
C LEU A 108 11.44 15.61 6.83
N CYS A 109 12.63 16.20 6.71
CA CYS A 109 13.73 15.71 5.85
C CYS A 109 15.06 15.64 6.61
N GLY A 110 15.93 14.70 6.20
CA GLY A 110 17.27 14.51 6.74
C GLY A 110 18.10 13.53 5.88
N THR A 111 19.35 13.27 6.25
CA THR A 111 20.22 12.34 5.51
C THR A 111 19.60 10.94 5.51
N GLY A 112 19.27 10.42 4.34
CA GLY A 112 18.60 9.13 4.17
C GLY A 112 17.10 9.12 4.53
N ILE A 113 16.53 10.27 4.93
CA ILE A 113 15.11 10.39 5.29
C ILE A 113 14.37 11.10 4.17
N LYS A 114 13.54 10.33 3.47
CA LYS A 114 12.66 10.82 2.42
C LYS A 114 11.34 11.29 3.05
N PRO A 115 10.90 12.54 2.79
CA PRO A 115 9.58 13.01 3.23
C PRO A 115 8.44 12.11 2.73
N PRO A 116 7.26 12.12 3.38
CA PRO A 116 6.08 11.43 2.88
C PRO A 116 5.70 11.88 1.46
N ASP A 117 5.07 11.02 0.67
CA ASP A 117 4.65 11.33 -0.71
C ASP A 117 3.59 12.45 -0.79
N LEU A 118 2.94 12.79 0.31
CA LEU A 118 2.05 13.95 0.43
C LEU A 118 2.82 15.28 0.47
N ILE A 119 4.05 15.26 0.98
CA ILE A 119 4.94 16.41 1.10
C ILE A 119 5.83 16.45 -0.15
N ALA A 120 5.18 16.55 -1.30
CA ALA A 120 5.82 16.52 -2.59
C ALA A 120 4.99 17.28 -3.64
N THR A 121 5.65 17.68 -4.71
CA THR A 121 5.07 18.41 -5.84
C THR A 121 5.40 17.71 -7.16
N ILE A 122 4.52 17.80 -8.15
CA ILE A 122 4.86 17.40 -9.52
C ILE A 122 5.78 18.46 -10.11
N ALA A 123 7.03 18.09 -10.39
CA ALA A 123 8.03 19.00 -10.94
C ALA A 123 8.71 18.39 -12.17
N CYS A 124 8.86 19.20 -13.23
CA CYS A 124 9.74 18.87 -14.34
C CYS A 124 11.21 18.83 -13.88
N SER A 125 12.08 18.21 -14.68
CA SER A 125 13.50 18.05 -14.31
C SER A 125 14.18 19.36 -13.92
N SER A 126 13.99 20.43 -14.70
CA SER A 126 14.62 21.74 -14.46
C SER A 126 14.12 22.40 -13.17
N CYS A 127 12.81 22.41 -12.92
CA CYS A 127 12.27 22.91 -11.65
C CYS A 127 12.69 22.04 -10.46
N HIS A 128 12.76 20.73 -10.65
CA HIS A 128 13.18 19.80 -9.61
C HIS A 128 14.63 20.06 -9.16
N ASP A 129 15.54 20.32 -10.10
CA ASP A 129 16.93 20.66 -9.79
C ASP A 129 17.05 21.99 -9.04
N GLU A 130 16.24 22.98 -9.41
CA GLU A 130 16.25 24.31 -8.79
C GLU A 130 15.69 24.30 -7.36
N ILE A 131 14.60 23.57 -7.10
CA ILE A 131 14.02 23.47 -5.74
C ILE A 131 14.88 22.61 -4.81
N ASP A 132 15.62 21.63 -5.34
CA ASP A 132 16.60 20.84 -4.59
C ASP A 132 17.92 21.58 -4.37
N ARG A 133 18.05 22.81 -4.90
CA ARG A 133 19.28 23.62 -4.87
C ARG A 133 20.48 22.93 -5.53
N ARG A 134 20.23 22.09 -6.55
CA ARG A 134 21.29 21.61 -7.47
C ARG A 134 21.69 22.73 -8.44
N THR A 135 20.74 23.58 -8.79
CA THR A 135 20.95 24.84 -9.50
C THR A 135 20.48 26.02 -8.63
N HIS A 136 20.98 27.22 -8.95
CA HIS A 136 20.74 28.45 -8.19
C HIS A 136 20.43 29.62 -9.14
N GLN A 137 19.48 29.42 -10.07
CA GLN A 137 19.06 30.44 -11.03
C GLN A 137 18.15 31.50 -10.41
N VAL A 138 17.38 31.11 -9.38
CA VAL A 138 16.53 32.02 -8.61
C VAL A 138 16.92 32.00 -7.14
N ASP A 139 16.45 32.98 -6.38
CA ASP A 139 16.65 33.01 -4.94
C ASP A 139 15.98 31.80 -4.26
N ALA A 140 16.59 31.36 -3.16
CA ALA A 140 16.17 30.13 -2.50
C ALA A 140 14.78 30.23 -1.88
N GLU A 141 14.35 31.43 -1.50
CA GLU A 141 13.05 31.67 -0.87
C GLU A 141 11.94 31.58 -1.91
N TYR A 142 12.11 32.21 -3.07
CA TYR A 142 11.21 32.11 -4.21
C TYR A 142 11.12 30.69 -4.77
N ALA A 143 12.25 29.97 -4.88
CA ALA A 143 12.24 28.55 -5.26
C ALA A 143 11.39 27.71 -4.28
N LYS A 144 11.51 27.97 -2.97
CA LYS A 144 10.75 27.30 -1.93
C LYS A 144 9.27 27.67 -1.97
N GLU A 145 8.94 28.94 -2.20
CA GLU A 145 7.57 29.42 -2.39
C GLU A 145 6.90 28.69 -3.56
N CYS A 146 7.53 28.70 -4.74
CA CYS A 146 7.04 27.99 -5.93
C CYS A 146 6.87 26.48 -5.69
N ALA A 147 7.78 25.87 -4.91
CA ALA A 147 7.69 24.46 -4.54
C ALA A 147 6.44 24.18 -3.68
N LEU A 148 6.21 25.01 -2.65
CA LEU A 148 5.07 24.86 -1.74
C LEU A 148 3.73 25.12 -2.43
N GLU A 149 3.66 26.13 -3.30
CA GLU A 149 2.50 26.33 -4.17
C GLU A 149 2.24 25.12 -5.07
N GLY A 150 3.30 24.57 -5.67
CA GLY A 150 3.21 23.37 -6.49
C GLY A 150 2.72 22.15 -5.71
N MET A 151 3.11 22.00 -4.44
CA MET A 151 2.61 20.94 -3.56
C MET A 151 1.11 21.12 -3.30
N ALA A 152 0.64 22.32 -3.00
CA ALA A 152 -0.78 22.59 -2.81
C ALA A 152 -1.59 22.24 -4.07
N ARG A 153 -1.13 22.68 -5.25
CA ARG A 153 -1.74 22.32 -6.57
C ARG A 153 -1.76 20.80 -6.78
N THR A 154 -0.65 20.13 -6.48
CA THR A 154 -0.50 18.67 -6.61
C THR A 154 -1.48 17.92 -5.69
N GLN A 155 -1.63 18.34 -4.44
CA GLN A 155 -2.59 17.76 -3.50
C GLN A 155 -4.03 17.95 -3.97
N VAL A 156 -4.37 19.12 -4.52
CA VAL A 156 -5.69 19.36 -5.12
C VAL A 156 -5.95 18.43 -6.31
N ILE A 157 -4.95 18.17 -7.16
CA ILE A 157 -5.06 17.20 -8.26
C ILE A 157 -5.37 15.80 -7.69
N TRP A 158 -4.66 15.39 -6.64
CA TRP A 158 -4.90 14.09 -5.99
C TRP A 158 -6.28 13.96 -5.35
N LEU A 159 -6.81 15.03 -4.74
CA LEU A 159 -8.17 15.05 -4.21
C LEU A 159 -9.20 14.92 -5.33
N LYS A 160 -9.05 15.68 -6.42
CA LYS A 160 -9.96 15.65 -7.57
C LYS A 160 -10.00 14.29 -8.27
N GLU A 161 -8.86 13.60 -8.32
CA GLU A 161 -8.75 12.28 -8.94
C GLU A 161 -9.01 11.12 -7.98
N GLY A 162 -9.34 11.40 -6.71
CA GLY A 162 -9.60 10.38 -5.70
C GLY A 162 -8.36 9.54 -5.33
N LEU A 163 -7.15 10.05 -5.59
CA LEU A 163 -5.89 9.38 -5.22
C LEU A 163 -5.55 9.58 -3.73
N ILE A 164 -6.09 10.63 -3.11
CA ILE A 164 -6.10 10.85 -1.66
C ILE A 164 -7.51 11.22 -1.21
N LYS A 165 -7.81 11.00 0.08
CA LYS A 165 -9.09 11.38 0.70
C LYS A 165 -8.87 12.55 1.65
N SER A 166 -9.85 13.47 1.69
CA SER A 166 -9.95 14.56 2.67
C SER A 166 -10.39 14.04 4.03
#